data_AF-A0A5K0W905-F1
#
_entry.id   AF-A0A5K0W905-F1
#
_cell.length_a   1.000
_cell.length_b   1.000
_cell.length_c   1.000
_cell.angle_alpha   90.00
_cell.angle_beta   90.00
_cell.angle_gamma   90.00
#
_symmetry.space_group_name_H-M   'P 1'
#
loop_
_entity.id
_entity.type
_entity.pdbx_description
1 polymer ?
#
loop_
_entity_poly.entity_id
_entity_poly.type
_entity_poly.pdbx_seq_one_letter_code
_entity_poly.pdbx_strand_id
1 'polypeptide(L)' 'GKLVLSNFNIEKEAGGPGYEVIKIFSANVTENTLEINFYWAGKGTIVVPEKGIEGPLISAISVTP' A
#
# COMPACT_ATOMS: atom_id res chain seq x y z
N GLY A 1 13.83 6.03 -3.11
CA GLY A 1 13.41 5.76 -1.71
C GLY A 1 13.89 4.41 -1.14
N LYS A 2 13.60 4.18 0.16
CA LYS A 2 13.82 2.91 0.91
C LYS A 2 12.57 2.02 0.82
N LEU A 3 12.74 0.73 0.54
CA LEU A 3 11.62 -0.23 0.60
C LEU A 3 11.24 -0.51 2.06
N VAL A 4 10.03 -0.13 2.46
CA VAL A 4 9.51 -0.35 3.84
C VAL A 4 8.43 -1.43 3.92
N LEU A 5 7.87 -1.84 2.79
CA LEU A 5 6.77 -2.80 2.70
C LEU A 5 6.85 -3.54 1.36
N SER A 6 6.63 -4.85 1.35
CA SER A 6 6.78 -5.72 0.16
C SER A 6 5.73 -6.82 0.14
N ASN A 7 5.19 -7.14 -1.04
CA ASN A 7 4.13 -8.15 -1.24
C ASN A 7 2.92 -7.99 -0.29
N PHE A 8 2.57 -6.74 0.04
CA PHE A 8 1.50 -6.44 0.98
C PHE A 8 0.13 -6.75 0.38
N ASN A 9 -0.70 -7.45 1.16
CA ASN A 9 -2.11 -7.71 0.85
C ASN A 9 -2.94 -7.16 2.02
N ILE A 10 -3.77 -6.15 1.72
CA ILE A 10 -4.61 -5.47 2.71
C ILE A 10 -5.70 -6.39 3.25
N GLU A 11 -6.39 -7.16 2.40
CA GLU A 11 -7.43 -8.11 2.82
C GLU A 11 -6.89 -9.10 3.86
N LYS A 12 -5.71 -9.68 3.60
CA LYS A 12 -5.06 -10.63 4.51
C LYS A 12 -4.68 -10.02 5.86
N GLU A 13 -4.25 -8.76 5.86
CA GLU A 13 -3.79 -8.05 7.07
C GLU A 13 -4.96 -7.43 7.85
N ALA A 14 -6.04 -7.06 7.17
CA ALA A 14 -7.29 -6.58 7.73
C ALA A 14 -8.13 -7.71 8.36
N GLY A 15 -7.95 -8.95 7.89
CA GLY A 15 -8.77 -10.09 8.28
C GLY A 15 -10.16 -10.11 7.63
N GLY A 16 -10.43 -9.22 6.68
CA GLY A 16 -11.69 -9.12 5.96
C GLY A 16 -11.99 -7.69 5.45
N PRO A 17 -13.06 -7.51 4.66
CA PRO A 17 -13.48 -6.20 4.18
C PRO A 17 -14.04 -5.34 5.32
N GLY A 18 -13.83 -4.02 5.24
CA GLY A 18 -14.37 -3.04 6.19
C GLY A 18 -13.52 -2.80 7.44
N TYR A 19 -12.46 -3.56 7.67
CA TYR A 19 -11.49 -3.30 8.74
C TYR A 19 -10.35 -2.40 8.23
N GLU A 20 -9.95 -1.43 9.06
CA GLU A 20 -8.83 -0.54 8.77
C GLU A 20 -7.47 -1.20 9.06
N VAL A 21 -6.47 -0.91 8.22
CA VAL A 21 -5.08 -1.36 8.42
C VAL A 21 -4.16 -0.15 8.41
N ILE A 22 -3.73 0.27 9.60
CA ILE A 22 -2.81 1.38 9.77
C ILE A 22 -1.37 0.84 9.76
N LYS A 23 -0.51 1.39 8.89
CA LYS A 23 0.93 1.12 8.87
C LYS A 23 1.69 2.43 9.10
N ILE A 24 2.56 2.45 10.11
CA ILE A 24 3.35 3.60 10.51
C ILE A 24 4.80 3.36 10.06
N PHE A 25 5.39 4.33 9.36
CA PHE A 25 6.77 4.26 8.88
C PHE A 25 7.52 5.54 9.25
N SER A 26 8.67 5.40 9.90
CA SER A 26 9.57 6.53 10.15
C SER A 26 10.54 6.72 8.97
N ALA A 27 10.66 7.95 8.48
CA ALA A 27 11.61 8.35 7.44
C ALA A 27 12.40 9.58 7.91
N ASN A 28 13.67 9.67 7.52
CA ASN A 28 14.47 10.87 7.72
C ASN A 28 14.43 11.72 6.43
N VAL A 29 14.10 13.01 6.55
CA VAL A 29 13.93 13.92 5.42
C VAL A 29 15.08 14.94 5.44
N THR A 30 16.05 14.76 4.54
CA THR A 30 17.26 15.59 4.49
C THR A 30 17.21 16.71 3.45
N GLU A 31 16.39 16.55 2.39
CA GLU A 31 16.31 17.48 1.25
C GLU A 31 14.89 18.07 1.10
N ASN A 32 14.26 18.37 2.24
CA ASN A 32 12.93 18.98 2.40
C ASN A 32 11.74 18.25 1.72
N THR A 33 11.99 17.15 1.02
CA THR A 33 11.02 16.41 0.20
C THR A 33 10.91 14.97 0.69
N LEU A 34 9.68 14.48 0.88
CA LEU A 34 9.40 13.09 1.20
C LEU A 34 8.79 12.39 -0.02
N GLU A 35 9.50 11.42 -0.59
CA GLU A 35 9.05 10.60 -1.72
C GLU A 35 8.37 9.31 -1.20
N ILE A 36 7.09 9.11 -1.54
CA ILE A 36 6.34 7.89 -1.22
C ILE A 36 5.95 7.19 -2.52
N ASN A 37 6.57 6.03 -2.79
CA ASN A 37 6.37 5.28 -4.03
C ASN A 37 5.61 3.97 -3.78
N PHE A 38 4.50 3.79 -4.51
CA PHE A 38 3.76 2.53 -4.57
C PHE A 38 4.11 1.79 -5.85
N TYR A 39 4.73 0.62 -5.71
CA TYR A 39 5.07 -0.23 -6.84
C TYR A 39 4.21 -1.50 -6.83
N TRP A 40 3.56 -1.77 -7.96
CA TRP A 40 2.75 -2.97 -8.18
C TRP A 40 3.27 -3.73 -9.39
N ALA A 41 3.71 -4.97 -9.14
CA ALA A 41 4.46 -5.79 -10.11
C ALA A 41 3.56 -6.65 -11.04
N GLY A 42 2.27 -6.32 -11.21
CA GLY A 42 1.37 -7.07 -12.08
C GLY A 42 0.61 -8.24 -11.42
N LYS A 43 0.43 -8.26 -10.10
CA LYS A 43 -0.15 -9.40 -9.36
C LYS A 43 -1.55 -9.10 -8.82
N GLY A 44 -2.60 -9.71 -9.39
CA GLY A 44 -3.99 -9.61 -8.92
C GLY A 44 -5.02 -10.33 -9.83
N THR A 45 -6.17 -10.72 -9.28
CA THR A 45 -7.34 -11.29 -9.99
C THR A 45 -8.62 -10.53 -9.60
N ILE A 46 -9.61 -10.46 -10.51
CA ILE A 46 -10.36 -9.21 -10.74
C ILE A 46 -11.84 -9.39 -11.09
N VAL A 47 -12.22 -10.63 -11.40
CA VAL A 47 -13.60 -11.12 -11.39
C VAL A 47 -13.49 -12.58 -10.99
N VAL A 48 -14.43 -13.06 -10.20
CA VAL A 48 -14.68 -14.49 -10.01
C VAL A 48 -15.80 -14.83 -11.00
N PRO A 49 -15.52 -15.14 -12.29
CA PRO A 49 -14.44 -16.04 -12.73
C PRO A 49 -13.38 -15.50 -13.76
N GLU A 50 -13.56 -14.35 -14.43
CA GLU A 50 -12.53 -13.49 -15.13
C GLU A 50 -13.16 -12.16 -15.67
N LYS A 51 -12.52 -10.98 -15.88
CA LYS A 51 -11.10 -10.51 -15.98
C LYS A 51 -10.97 -8.99 -15.64
N GLY A 52 -9.75 -8.44 -15.46
CA GLY A 52 -9.43 -7.02 -15.13
C GLY A 52 -7.95 -6.81 -14.67
N ILE A 53 -7.63 -5.83 -13.79
CA ILE A 53 -6.40 -5.77 -12.93
C ILE A 53 -6.67 -4.95 -11.63
N GLU A 54 -6.24 -5.41 -10.44
CA GLU A 54 -6.24 -4.59 -9.20
C GLU A 54 -4.83 -4.09 -8.86
N GLY A 55 -4.67 -2.76 -8.88
CA GLY A 55 -3.43 -2.07 -8.49
C GLY A 55 -3.31 -1.84 -6.98
N PRO A 56 -2.35 -1.00 -6.53
CA PRO A 56 -2.16 -0.73 -5.12
C PRO A 56 -3.31 0.14 -4.57
N LEU A 57 -4.07 -0.41 -3.62
CA LEU A 57 -5.14 0.32 -2.93
C LEU A 57 -4.57 1.09 -1.73
N ILE A 58 -4.80 2.40 -1.65
CA ILE A 58 -4.51 3.24 -0.49
C ILE A 58 -5.74 4.13 -0.24
N SER A 59 -6.20 4.20 1.01
CA SER A 59 -7.33 5.07 1.41
C SER A 59 -6.85 6.45 1.86
N ALA A 60 -5.79 6.52 2.67
CA ALA A 60 -5.25 7.77 3.21
C ALA A 60 -3.74 7.68 3.45
N ILE A 61 -3.09 8.84 3.47
CA ILE A 61 -1.70 9.02 3.91
C ILE A 61 -1.71 10.16 4.94
N SER A 62 -1.07 9.95 6.09
CA SER A 62 -0.84 10.97 7.11
C SER A 62 0.65 11.10 7.36
N VAL A 63 1.12 12.33 7.52
CA VAL A 63 2.54 12.66 7.77
C VAL A 63 2.62 13.58 8.98
N THR A 64 3.39 13.18 9.98
CA THR A 64 3.65 13.93 11.21
C THR A 64 5.16 14.19 11.34
N PRO A 65 5.60 15.44 11.62
CA PRO A 65 7.00 15.75 11.90
C PRO A 65 7.56 15.03 13.13
#